data_AF-A0A7C5KMA0-F1
#
_entry.id   AF-A0A7C5KMA0-F1
#
_cell.length_a   1.000
_cell.length_b   1.000
_cell.length_c   1.000
_cell.angle_alpha   90.00
_cell.angle_beta   90.00
_cell.angle_gamma   90.00
#
_symmetry.space_group_name_H-M   'P 1'
#
loop_
_entity.id
_entity.type
_entity.pdbx_description
1 polymer ?
#
loop_
_entity_poly.entity_id
_entity_poly.type
_entity_poly.pdbx_seq_one_letter_code
_entity_poly.pdbx_strand_id
1 'polypeptide(L)'
;MTDNTTNTAPFSAFERSIAGRYLRARRKEGFISVIAGFSFLGIMLGVATLIVVMAVMNGFRAELLDKVLGFNGHAMVLPLSADQPIADYRQRVAMLKKQPGVIRVIPFVEGQVMTSSRRANTGAMVRGISEADIKKM
;
A
#
# COMPACT_ATOMS: atom_id res chain seq x y z
N MET A 1 28.72 -53.05 -21.43
CA MET A 1 28.02 -51.80 -21.78
C MET A 1 27.17 -51.42 -20.57
N THR A 2 27.75 -50.75 -19.58
CA THR A 2 27.09 -50.45 -18.29
C THR A 2 27.28 -48.98 -17.99
N ASP A 3 26.25 -48.19 -18.24
CA ASP A 3 26.19 -46.80 -17.77
C ASP A 3 24.76 -46.51 -17.32
N ASN A 4 24.48 -46.79 -16.04
CA ASN A 4 23.25 -46.36 -15.37
C ASN A 4 23.58 -45.08 -14.59
N THR A 5 23.56 -43.95 -15.28
CA THR A 5 23.64 -42.63 -14.66
C THR A 5 22.34 -42.37 -13.91
N THR A 6 22.33 -42.56 -12.59
CA THR A 6 21.22 -42.21 -11.71
C THR A 6 21.03 -40.69 -11.73
N ASN A 7 20.03 -40.24 -12.47
CA ASN A 7 19.62 -38.84 -12.58
C ASN A 7 18.90 -38.43 -11.28
N THR A 8 19.67 -38.08 -10.25
CA THR A 8 19.12 -37.56 -8.99
C THR A 8 18.74 -36.10 -9.22
N ALA A 9 17.45 -35.81 -9.17
CA ALA A 9 16.95 -34.44 -9.24
C ALA A 9 17.60 -33.58 -8.14
N PRO A 10 18.03 -32.35 -8.45
CA PRO A 10 18.60 -31.45 -7.44
C PRO A 10 17.58 -31.20 -6.31
N PHE A 11 18.05 -31.19 -5.06
CA PHE A 11 17.27 -31.08 -3.82
C PHE A 11 16.43 -32.32 -3.46
N SER A 12 16.90 -33.52 -3.80
CA SER A 12 16.24 -34.77 -3.39
C SER A 12 16.14 -34.93 -1.87
N ALA A 13 15.19 -35.74 -1.39
CA ALA A 13 15.01 -36.02 0.04
C ALA A 13 16.30 -36.53 0.71
N PHE A 14 17.15 -37.23 -0.06
CA PHE A 14 18.46 -37.71 0.39
C PHE A 14 19.41 -36.55 0.71
N GLU A 15 19.54 -35.57 -0.19
CA GLU A 15 20.38 -34.37 0.00
C GLU A 15 19.91 -33.52 1.18
N ARG A 16 18.59 -33.32 1.33
CA ARG A 16 18.01 -32.63 2.50
C ARG A 16 18.31 -33.36 3.81
N SER A 17 18.30 -34.71 3.79
CA SER A 17 18.64 -35.52 4.96
C SER A 17 20.12 -35.39 5.36
N ILE A 18 21.03 -35.31 4.37
CA ILE A 18 22.47 -35.11 4.59
C ILE A 18 22.73 -33.70 5.13
N ALA A 19 22.13 -32.67 4.51
CA ALA A 19 22.25 -31.29 4.96
C ALA A 19 21.74 -31.12 6.41
N GLY A 20 20.58 -31.70 6.74
CA GLY A 20 20.04 -31.68 8.10
C GLY A 20 20.91 -32.41 9.12
N ARG A 21 21.52 -33.55 8.74
CA ARG A 21 22.51 -34.24 9.57
C ARG A 21 23.76 -33.41 9.79
N TYR A 22 24.30 -32.75 8.77
CA TYR A 22 25.47 -31.88 8.91
C TYR A 22 25.19 -30.65 9.80
N LEU A 23 24.01 -30.04 9.66
CA LEU A 23 23.56 -28.96 10.54
C LEU A 23 23.40 -29.42 12.01
N ARG A 24 22.98 -30.67 12.24
CA ARG A 24 22.69 -31.23 13.57
C ARG A 24 23.86 -31.99 14.21
N ALA A 25 24.88 -32.39 13.45
CA ALA A 25 25.93 -33.32 13.89
C ALA A 25 27.10 -32.68 14.67
N ARG A 26 27.05 -31.39 15.02
CA ARG A 26 28.09 -30.69 15.82
C ARG A 26 28.17 -31.10 17.31
N ARG A 27 27.71 -32.30 17.68
CA ARG A 27 27.64 -32.74 19.09
C ARG A 27 29.00 -32.96 19.79
N LYS A 28 30.11 -33.09 19.06
CA LYS A 28 31.43 -33.40 19.67
C LYS A 28 32.24 -32.17 20.12
N GLU A 29 31.86 -30.97 19.70
CA GLU A 29 32.53 -29.72 20.07
C GLU A 29 31.51 -28.69 20.57
N GLY A 30 31.10 -28.81 21.84
CA GLY A 30 30.03 -27.99 22.44
C GLY A 30 30.23 -26.48 22.27
N PHE A 31 31.46 -25.98 22.38
CA PHE A 31 31.80 -24.57 22.15
C PHE A 31 31.45 -24.10 20.73
N ILE A 32 31.74 -24.92 19.71
CA ILE A 32 31.46 -24.61 18.31
C ILE A 32 29.96 -24.61 18.01
N SER A 33 29.18 -25.45 18.71
CA SER A 33 27.72 -25.46 18.58
C SER A 33 27.07 -24.22 19.20
N VAL A 34 27.60 -23.72 20.31
CA VAL A 34 27.09 -22.51 20.98
C VAL A 34 27.33 -21.26 20.12
N ILE A 35 28.54 -21.09 19.57
CA ILE A 35 28.86 -19.97 18.68
C ILE A 35 27.95 -19.99 17.45
N ALA A 36 27.74 -21.15 16.82
CA ALA A 36 26.85 -21.29 15.67
C ALA A 36 25.40 -20.88 15.98
N GLY A 37 24.89 -21.22 17.17
CA GLY A 37 23.56 -20.81 17.62
C GLY A 37 23.44 -19.29 17.73
N PHE A 38 24.42 -18.64 18.37
CA PHE A 38 24.45 -17.18 18.48
C PHE A 38 24.58 -16.48 17.13
N SER A 39 25.45 -16.97 16.24
CA SER A 39 25.58 -16.41 14.89
C SER A 39 24.29 -16.55 14.07
N PHE A 40 23.62 -17.69 14.15
CA PHE A 40 22.34 -17.91 13.49
C PHE A 40 21.26 -16.96 14.02
N LEU A 41 21.13 -16.83 15.34
CA LEU A 41 20.21 -15.88 15.97
C LEU A 41 20.48 -14.43 15.56
N GLY A 42 21.75 -14.02 15.52
CA GLY A 42 22.14 -12.67 15.10
C GLY A 42 21.75 -12.36 13.66
N ILE A 43 22.03 -13.28 12.72
CA ILE A 43 21.64 -13.12 11.31
C ILE A 43 20.12 -13.12 11.18
N MET A 44 19.42 -14.02 11.87
CA MET A 44 17.96 -14.11 11.84
C MET A 44 17.33 -12.81 12.30
N LEU A 45 17.78 -12.24 13.43
CA LEU A 45 17.30 -10.97 13.95
C LEU A 45 17.63 -9.78 13.03
N GLY A 46 18.84 -9.74 12.46
CA GLY A 46 19.25 -8.68 11.54
C GLY A 46 18.40 -8.67 10.26
N VAL A 47 18.21 -9.83 9.64
CA VAL A 47 17.39 -9.97 8.44
C VAL A 47 15.91 -9.68 8.74
N ALA A 48 15.38 -10.20 9.86
CA ALA A 48 14.00 -9.93 10.27
C ALA A 48 13.75 -8.42 10.45
N THR A 49 14.68 -7.71 11.08
CA THR A 49 14.58 -6.26 11.29
C THR A 49 14.56 -5.51 9.95
N LEU A 50 15.45 -5.87 9.01
CA LEU A 50 15.47 -5.27 7.67
C LEU A 50 14.16 -5.51 6.91
N ILE A 51 13.61 -6.73 6.97
CA ILE A 51 12.34 -7.08 6.32
C ILE A 51 11.21 -6.22 6.92
N VAL A 52 11.12 -6.11 8.24
CA VAL A 52 10.05 -5.34 8.92
C VAL A 52 10.12 -3.86 8.54
N VAL A 53 11.31 -3.24 8.59
CA VAL A 53 11.47 -1.83 8.22
C VAL A 53 11.03 -1.59 6.78
N MET A 54 11.47 -2.44 5.85
CA MET A 54 11.06 -2.33 4.44
C MET A 54 9.56 -2.52 4.27
N ALA A 55 8.95 -3.47 4.97
CA ALA A 55 7.51 -3.72 4.92
C ALA A 55 6.71 -2.50 5.40
N VAL A 56 7.11 -1.90 6.53
CA VAL A 56 6.48 -0.70 7.08
C VAL A 56 6.63 0.47 6.10
N MET A 57 7.83 0.74 5.60
CA MET A 57 8.07 1.86 4.69
C MET A 57 7.31 1.72 3.38
N ASN A 58 7.30 0.51 2.80
CA ASN A 58 6.59 0.26 1.55
C ASN A 58 5.06 0.34 1.72
N GLY A 59 4.52 -0.26 2.79
CA GLY A 59 3.09 -0.19 3.09
C GLY A 59 2.64 1.23 3.41
N PHE A 60 3.41 1.96 4.23
CA PHE A 60 3.09 3.33 4.60
C PHE A 60 3.20 4.29 3.41
N ARG A 61 4.20 4.11 2.52
CA ARG A 61 4.30 4.90 1.29
C ARG A 61 3.06 4.73 0.42
N ALA A 62 2.57 3.50 0.23
CA ALA A 62 1.38 3.23 -0.56
C ALA A 62 0.15 3.91 0.08
N GLU A 63 -0.05 3.74 1.38
CA GLU A 63 -1.17 4.32 2.11
C GLU A 63 -1.13 5.86 2.09
N LEU A 64 0.03 6.47 2.34
CA LEU A 64 0.16 7.93 2.28
C LEU A 64 -0.10 8.46 0.88
N LEU A 65 0.45 7.81 -0.14
CA LEU A 65 0.28 8.25 -1.51
C LEU A 65 -1.20 8.14 -1.92
N ASP A 66 -1.87 7.06 -1.52
CA ASP A 66 -3.30 6.86 -1.77
C ASP A 66 -4.17 7.87 -0.99
N LYS A 67 -3.84 8.19 0.27
CA LYS A 67 -4.59 9.21 1.03
C LYS A 67 -4.38 10.62 0.48
N VAL A 68 -3.17 10.96 0.06
CA VAL A 68 -2.84 12.29 -0.47
C VAL A 68 -3.38 12.47 -1.90
N LEU A 69 -3.22 11.47 -2.77
CA LEU A 69 -3.65 11.54 -4.16
C LEU A 69 -5.08 11.04 -4.40
N GLY A 70 -5.54 10.03 -3.66
CA GLY A 70 -6.86 9.42 -3.85
C GLY A 70 -8.02 10.29 -3.38
N PHE A 71 -7.79 11.23 -2.46
CA PHE A 71 -8.84 12.15 -2.01
C PHE A 71 -9.08 13.32 -2.98
N ASN A 72 -8.09 13.65 -3.82
CA ASN A 72 -8.22 14.72 -4.81
C ASN A 72 -8.49 14.13 -6.19
N GLY A 73 -9.48 14.67 -6.90
CA GLY A 73 -9.71 14.28 -8.29
C GLY A 73 -8.46 14.61 -9.13
N HIS A 74 -8.02 13.66 -9.97
CA HIS A 74 -6.87 13.84 -10.87
C HIS A 74 -6.97 15.09 -11.77
N ALA A 75 -8.19 15.59 -12.01
CA ALA A 75 -8.45 16.85 -12.68
C ALA A 75 -9.62 17.57 -11.97
N MET A 76 -9.52 18.89 -11.83
CA MET A 76 -10.57 19.75 -11.31
C MET A 76 -11.04 20.71 -12.40
N VAL A 77 -12.36 20.83 -12.56
CA VAL A 77 -12.98 21.81 -13.44
C VAL A 77 -13.59 22.89 -12.56
N LEU A 78 -12.97 24.08 -12.57
CA LEU A 78 -13.41 25.24 -11.81
C LEU A 78 -14.02 26.28 -12.75
N PRO A 79 -15.00 27.09 -12.31
CA PRO A 79 -15.51 28.20 -13.09
C PRO A 79 -14.39 29.24 -13.34
N LEU A 80 -14.47 29.94 -14.49
CA LEU A 80 -13.51 30.99 -14.86
C LEU A 80 -13.58 32.22 -13.94
N SER A 81 -14.68 32.41 -13.22
CA SER A 81 -14.87 33.52 -12.29
C SER A 81 -15.76 33.06 -11.14
N ALA A 82 -15.48 33.53 -9.92
CA ALA A 82 -16.23 33.16 -8.72
C ALA A 82 -17.72 33.55 -8.81
N ASP A 83 -18.04 34.60 -9.57
CA ASP A 83 -19.40 35.13 -9.74
C ASP A 83 -20.21 34.41 -10.83
N GLN A 84 -19.58 33.53 -11.61
CA GLN A 84 -20.25 32.75 -12.65
C GLN A 84 -20.27 31.26 -12.28
N PRO A 85 -21.35 30.77 -11.64
CA PRO A 85 -21.51 29.34 -11.41
C PRO A 85 -21.60 28.60 -12.74
N ILE A 86 -21.19 27.33 -12.74
CA ILE A 86 -21.27 26.47 -13.91
C ILE A 86 -22.75 26.20 -14.23
N ALA A 87 -23.27 26.88 -15.25
CA ALA A 87 -24.62 26.64 -15.76
C ALA A 87 -24.74 25.20 -16.31
N ASP A 88 -25.89 24.57 -16.05
CA ASP A 88 -26.24 23.23 -16.51
C ASP A 88 -25.20 22.15 -16.16
N TYR A 89 -24.69 22.18 -14.93
CA TYR A 89 -23.68 21.23 -14.46
C TYR A 89 -24.05 19.76 -14.74
N ARG A 90 -25.33 19.39 -14.69
CA ARG A 90 -25.79 18.01 -14.96
C ARG A 90 -25.47 17.56 -16.38
N GLN A 91 -25.71 18.43 -17.37
CA GLN A 91 -25.43 18.12 -18.78
C GLN A 91 -23.91 18.05 -19.01
N ARG A 92 -23.14 18.98 -18.42
CA ARG A 92 -21.68 18.98 -18.51
C ARG A 92 -21.04 17.75 -17.86
N VAL A 93 -21.54 17.33 -16.70
CA VAL A 93 -21.12 16.08 -16.05
C VAL A 93 -21.40 14.87 -16.95
N ALA A 94 -22.57 14.82 -17.60
CA ALA A 94 -22.91 13.73 -18.53
C ALA A 94 -22.00 13.73 -19.78
N MET A 95 -21.62 14.90 -20.29
CA MET A 95 -20.66 15.02 -21.40
C MET A 95 -19.26 14.56 -20.98
N LEU A 96 -18.76 15.00 -19.81
CA LEU A 96 -17.45 14.63 -19.31
C LEU A 96 -17.33 13.13 -19.04
N LYS A 97 -18.39 12.49 -18.53
CA LYS A 97 -18.43 11.03 -18.31
C LYS A 97 -18.32 10.21 -19.60
N LYS A 98 -18.63 10.80 -20.77
CA LYS A 98 -18.53 10.11 -22.07
C LYS A 98 -17.14 10.18 -22.69
N GLN A 99 -16.23 10.98 -22.14
CA GLN A 99 -14.88 11.14 -22.69
C GLN A 99 -13.99 9.93 -22.35
N PRO A 100 -13.22 9.38 -23.29
CA PRO A 100 -12.30 8.29 -23.02
C PRO A 100 -11.27 8.67 -21.94
N GLY A 101 -11.05 7.75 -20.99
CA GLY A 101 -10.15 7.95 -19.85
C GLY A 101 -10.80 8.53 -18.60
N VAL A 102 -12.05 9.00 -18.66
CA VAL A 102 -12.76 9.51 -17.48
C VAL A 102 -13.40 8.37 -16.70
N ILE A 103 -12.78 7.99 -15.58
CA ILE A 103 -13.27 6.92 -14.69
C ILE A 103 -14.47 7.39 -13.87
N ARG A 104 -14.43 8.64 -13.38
CA ARG A 104 -15.46 9.20 -12.48
C ARG A 104 -15.49 10.72 -12.59
N VAL A 105 -16.70 11.28 -12.50
CA VAL A 105 -16.93 12.73 -12.41
C VAL A 105 -17.87 12.98 -11.23
N ILE A 106 -17.42 13.79 -10.28
CA ILE A 106 -18.16 14.14 -9.07
C ILE A 106 -18.34 15.66 -9.04
N PRO A 107 -19.58 16.16 -9.22
CA PRO A 107 -19.85 17.57 -9.00
C PRO A 107 -19.80 17.87 -7.50
N PHE A 108 -19.16 18.98 -7.14
CA PHE A 108 -19.14 19.47 -5.76
C PHE A 108 -19.33 20.99 -5.73
N VAL A 109 -19.80 21.49 -4.60
CA VAL A 109 -19.86 22.93 -4.29
C VAL A 109 -19.02 23.17 -3.05
N GLU A 110 -18.21 24.22 -3.04
CA GLU A 110 -17.37 24.57 -1.91
C GLU A 110 -17.71 25.99 -1.45
N GLY A 111 -17.85 26.18 -0.13
CA GLY A 111 -18.19 27.47 0.45
C GLY A 111 -17.65 27.62 1.87
N GLN A 112 -17.26 28.84 2.21
CA GLN A 112 -16.85 29.19 3.57
C GLN A 112 -18.08 29.42 4.45
N VAL A 113 -18.09 28.81 5.63
CA VAL A 113 -19.16 28.94 6.62
C VAL A 113 -18.59 29.28 7.98
N MET A 114 -19.40 29.88 8.85
CA MET A 114 -19.07 30.02 10.26
C MET A 114 -19.68 28.84 11.02
N THR A 115 -18.84 28.04 11.67
CA THR A 115 -19.29 26.99 12.58
C THR A 115 -19.34 27.53 14.00
N SER A 116 -20.41 27.23 14.72
CA SER A 116 -20.60 27.64 16.11
C SER A 116 -20.79 26.41 17.00
N SER A 117 -20.09 26.40 18.12
CA SER A 117 -20.21 25.40 19.18
C SER A 117 -20.30 26.10 20.53
N ARG A 118 -20.72 25.38 21.59
CA ARG A 118 -20.80 25.94 22.96
C ARG A 118 -19.46 26.49 23.49
N ARG A 119 -18.32 26.10 22.90
CA ARG A 119 -16.98 26.51 23.35
C ARG A 119 -16.30 27.53 22.42
N ALA A 120 -16.65 27.57 21.14
CA ALA A 120 -15.99 28.42 20.16
C ALA A 120 -16.79 28.58 18.87
N ASN A 121 -16.59 29.71 18.20
CA ASN A 121 -16.97 29.95 16.81
C ASN A 121 -15.70 29.93 15.95
N THR A 122 -15.71 29.20 14.85
CA THR A 122 -14.59 29.16 13.92
C THR A 122 -15.07 29.08 12.48
N GLY A 123 -14.32 29.69 11.56
CA GLY A 123 -14.55 29.51 10.14
C GLY A 123 -14.26 28.07 9.72
N ALA A 124 -15.09 27.52 8.84
CA ALA A 124 -14.88 26.22 8.24
C ALA A 124 -15.12 26.30 6.72
N MET A 125 -14.44 25.43 5.97
CA MET A 125 -14.75 25.21 4.56
C MET A 125 -15.69 24.01 4.46
N VAL A 126 -16.85 24.18 3.83
CA VAL A 126 -17.81 23.10 3.61
C VAL A 126 -17.83 22.74 2.14
N ARG A 127 -17.71 21.43 1.86
CA ARG A 127 -17.85 20.86 0.53
C ARG A 127 -19.14 20.05 0.45
N GLY A 128 -20.11 20.52 -0.32
CA GLY A 128 -21.35 19.82 -0.63
C GLY A 128 -21.18 18.87 -1.81
N ILE A 129 -21.53 17.60 -1.61
CA ILE A 129 -21.53 16.53 -2.63
C ILE A 129 -22.88 15.82 -2.56
N SER A 130 -23.40 15.36 -3.70
CA SER A 130 -24.66 14.59 -3.72
C SER A 130 -24.48 13.21 -3.05
N GLU A 131 -25.50 12.71 -2.35
CA GLU A 131 -25.43 11.39 -1.68
C GLU A 131 -25.10 10.25 -2.66
N ALA A 132 -25.67 10.33 -3.88
CA ALA A 132 -25.43 9.36 -4.94
C ALA A 132 -23.96 9.35 -5.42
N ASP A 133 -23.25 10.47 -5.29
CA ASP A 133 -21.84 10.58 -5.63
C ASP A 133 -20.93 10.22 -4.43
N ILE A 134 -21.35 10.50 -3.19
CA ILE A 134 -20.65 10.07 -1.97
C ILE A 134 -20.60 8.54 -1.87
N LYS A 135 -21.71 7.85 -2.12
CA LYS A 135 -21.74 6.37 -2.11
C LYS A 135 -20.88 5.73 -3.20
N LYS A 136 -20.50 6.51 -4.21
CA LYS A 136 -19.65 6.06 -5.31
C LYS A 136 -18.19 6.37 -5.09
N MET A 137 -17.81 7.17 -4.09
CA MET A 137 -16.42 7.45 -3.73
C MET A 137 -15.74 6.17 -3.26
#